data_AF-A0A8H2WYK8-F1
#
_entry.id   AF-A0A8H2WYK8-F1
#
_cell.length_a   1.000
_cell.length_b   1.000
_cell.length_c   1.000
_cell.angle_alpha   90.00
_cell.angle_beta   90.00
_cell.angle_gamma   90.00
#
_symmetry.space_group_name_H-M   'P 1'
#
loop_
_entity.id
_entity.type
_entity.pdbx_description
1 polymer ?
#
loop_
_entity_poly.entity_id
_entity_poly.type
_entity_poly.pdbx_seq_one_letter_code
_entity_poly.pdbx_strand_id
1 'polypeptide(L)'
;MSLPQPASINKHTFNQSTFESLLPTVVQIIQSTQPQSATQTHQQQQDIAKATMALRTQLSIARDQVDALPGGEMLLKDQQEVIQMLKEMRSQRRQVHPSRLA
;
A
#
# COMPACT_ATOMS: atom_id res chain seq x y z
N MET A 1 -10.49 -18.40 -32.41
CA MET A 1 -11.16 -17.58 -31.38
C MET A 1 -10.27 -17.60 -30.15
N SER A 2 -9.33 -16.67 -30.07
CA SER A 2 -8.35 -16.61 -28.97
C SER A 2 -9.04 -15.99 -27.75
N LEU A 3 -9.03 -16.72 -26.64
CA LEU A 3 -9.51 -16.22 -25.35
C LEU A 3 -8.68 -14.97 -24.97
N PRO A 4 -9.31 -13.88 -24.50
CA PRO A 4 -8.56 -12.75 -23.96
C PRO A 4 -7.75 -13.25 -22.75
N GLN A 5 -6.43 -13.05 -22.81
CA GLN A 5 -5.53 -13.34 -21.70
C GLN A 5 -5.99 -12.56 -20.46
N PRO A 6 -6.06 -13.19 -19.27
CA PRO A 6 -6.34 -12.45 -18.04
C PRO A 6 -5.22 -11.42 -17.88
N ALA A 7 -5.62 -10.14 -17.83
CA ALA A 7 -4.73 -9.02 -17.58
C ALA A 7 -3.80 -9.41 -16.42
N SER A 8 -2.50 -9.34 -16.68
CA SER A 8 -1.44 -9.61 -15.71
C SER A 8 -1.80 -8.92 -14.40
N ILE A 9 -2.19 -9.71 -13.39
CA ILE A 9 -2.37 -9.22 -12.03
C ILE A 9 -0.95 -8.91 -11.57
N ASN A 10 -0.49 -7.68 -11.85
CA ASN A 10 0.78 -7.19 -11.36
C ASN A 10 0.76 -7.39 -9.85
N LYS A 11 1.65 -8.28 -9.37
CA LYS A 11 1.96 -8.42 -7.95
C LYS A 11 2.69 -7.14 -7.49
N HIS A 12 1.97 -6.02 -7.42
CA HIS A 12 2.41 -4.89 -6.61
C HIS A 12 2.09 -5.27 -5.17
N THR A 13 3.07 -5.88 -4.52
CA THR A 13 2.97 -6.26 -3.11
C THR A 13 3.05 -5.00 -2.28
N PHE A 14 1.91 -4.51 -1.82
CA PHE A 14 1.84 -3.53 -0.73
C PHE A 14 2.58 -4.08 0.48
N ASN A 15 3.70 -3.45 0.86
CA ASN A 15 4.48 -3.90 2.00
C ASN A 15 4.08 -3.09 3.24
N GLN A 16 3.21 -3.66 4.06
CA GLN A 16 2.73 -3.05 5.30
C GLN A 16 3.89 -2.60 6.21
N SER A 17 5.00 -3.34 6.24
CA SER A 17 6.19 -3.02 7.03
C SER A 17 6.79 -1.65 6.67
N THR A 18 6.67 -1.22 5.40
CA THR A 18 7.14 0.11 4.97
C THR A 18 6.38 1.20 5.73
N PHE A 19 5.05 1.07 5.85
CA PHE A 19 4.20 2.03 6.56
C PHE A 19 4.36 1.95 8.08
N GLU A 20 4.44 0.75 8.64
CA GLU A 20 4.64 0.54 10.07
C GLU A 20 5.95 1.16 10.57
N SER A 21 6.99 1.22 9.73
CA SER A 21 8.28 1.81 10.06
C SER A 21 8.32 3.36 10.05
N LEU A 22 7.32 4.02 9.45
CA LEU A 22 7.31 5.49 9.32
C LEU A 22 7.19 6.18 10.68
N LEU A 23 6.25 5.75 11.52
CA LEU A 23 6.02 6.33 12.85
C LEU A 23 7.24 6.17 13.77
N PRO A 24 7.84 4.97 13.93
CA PRO A 24 9.08 4.79 14.68
C PRO A 24 10.21 5.70 14.21
N THR A 25 10.36 5.89 12.89
CA THR A 25 11.42 6.74 12.32
C THR A 25 11.20 8.23 12.70
N VAL A 26 9.96 8.70 12.70
CA VAL A 26 9.63 10.06 13.16
C VAL A 26 9.89 10.20 14.66
N VAL A 27 9.51 9.21 15.46
CA VAL A 27 9.79 9.20 16.91
C VAL A 27 11.29 9.25 17.18
N GLN A 28 12.09 8.50 16.43
CA GLN A 28 13.55 8.52 16.54
C GLN A 28 14.13 9.91 16.26
N ILE A 29 13.67 10.59 15.20
CA ILE A 29 14.11 11.97 14.90
C ILE A 29 13.79 12.91 16.06
N ILE A 30 12.58 12.83 16.62
CA ILE A 30 12.15 13.66 17.76
C ILE A 30 12.99 13.37 19.01
N GLN A 31 13.34 12.11 19.25
CA GLN A 31 14.21 11.75 20.36
C GLN A 31 15.63 12.28 20.14
N SER A 32 16.14 12.20 18.91
CA SER A 32 17.46 12.73 18.55
C SER A 32 17.54 14.25 18.61
N THR A 33 16.42 14.99 18.57
CA THR A 33 16.42 16.46 18.72
C THR A 33 16.32 16.93 20.17
N GLN A 34 16.18 16.02 21.15
CA GLN A 34 16.14 16.41 22.56
C GLN A 34 17.50 16.97 23.02
N PRO A 35 17.51 17.98 23.91
CA PRO A 35 18.76 18.58 24.39
C PRO A 35 19.64 17.53 25.08
N GLN A 36 20.82 17.26 24.53
CA GLN A 36 21.83 16.43 25.16
C GLN A 36 23.05 17.28 25.54
N SER A 37 23.87 16.77 26.46
CA SER A 37 25.06 17.45 26.97
C SER A 37 25.96 17.98 25.85
N ALA A 38 26.57 19.16 26.06
CA ALA A 38 27.25 19.96 25.03
C ALA A 38 28.32 19.21 24.18
N THR A 39 28.87 18.09 24.67
CA THR A 39 29.85 17.26 23.98
C THR A 39 29.27 16.36 22.88
N GLN A 40 27.96 16.17 22.80
CA GLN A 40 27.29 15.31 21.81
C GLN A 40 26.73 16.07 20.59
N THR A 41 26.88 17.39 20.53
CA THR A 41 26.22 18.28 19.56
C THR A 41 26.52 17.96 18.10
N HIS A 42 27.77 17.64 17.73
CA HIS A 42 28.12 17.28 16.35
C HIS A 42 27.61 15.90 15.93
N GLN A 43 27.72 14.91 16.81
CA GLN A 43 27.23 13.56 16.56
C GLN A 43 25.69 13.55 16.44
N GLN A 44 25.03 14.31 17.32
CA GLN A 44 23.59 14.51 17.31
C GLN A 44 23.09 15.11 15.99
N GLN A 45 23.77 16.14 15.47
CA GLN A 45 23.44 16.71 14.16
C GLN A 45 23.56 15.69 13.02
N GLN A 46 24.59 14.85 13.04
CA GLN A 46 24.75 13.79 12.04
C GLN A 46 23.66 12.73 12.14
N ASP A 47 23.28 12.34 13.35
CA ASP A 47 22.26 11.31 13.58
C ASP A 47 20.86 11.82 13.19
N ILE A 48 20.54 13.08 13.47
CA ILE A 48 19.31 13.74 12.98
C ILE A 48 19.29 13.76 11.44
N ALA A 49 20.41 14.16 10.81
CA ALA A 49 20.50 14.22 9.35
C ALA A 49 20.30 12.83 8.72
N LYS A 50 20.96 11.79 9.25
CA LYS A 50 20.81 10.40 8.80
C LYS A 50 19.37 9.91 8.96
N ALA A 51 18.75 10.11 10.12
CA ALA A 51 17.39 9.68 10.38
C ALA A 51 16.38 10.40 9.47
N THR A 52 16.59 11.69 9.20
CA THR A 52 15.75 12.47 8.29
C THR A 52 15.88 12.02 6.83
N MET A 53 17.09 11.71 6.38
CA MET A 53 17.32 11.14 5.04
C MET A 53 16.68 9.74 4.89
N ALA A 54 16.74 8.92 5.94
CA ALA A 54 16.09 7.62 5.97
C ALA A 54 14.56 7.77 5.87
N LEU A 55 13.96 8.68 6.64
CA LEU A 55 12.52 8.98 6.57
C LEU A 55 12.11 9.44 5.17
N ARG A 56 12.87 10.35 4.55
CA ARG A 56 12.59 10.83 3.19
C ARG A 56 12.57 9.69 2.18
N THR A 57 13.55 8.78 2.29
CA THR A 57 13.64 7.61 1.42
C THR A 57 12.45 6.67 1.63
N GLN A 58 12.09 6.38 2.88
CA GLN A 58 10.93 5.53 3.21
C GLN A 58 9.61 6.13 2.73
N LEU A 59 9.43 7.46 2.86
CA LEU A 59 8.24 8.14 2.35
C LEU A 59 8.15 8.08 0.82
N SER A 60 9.27 8.19 0.11
CA SER A 60 9.29 8.01 -1.34
C SER A 60 8.83 6.60 -1.72
N ILE A 61 9.39 5.57 -1.07
CA ILE A 61 9.01 4.18 -1.32
C ILE A 61 7.53 3.94 -0.99
N ALA A 62 7.04 4.45 0.14
CA ALA A 62 5.65 4.33 0.55
C ALA A 62 4.71 4.99 -0.47
N ARG A 63 5.08 6.16 -0.98
CA ARG A 63 4.35 6.85 -2.04
C ARG A 63 4.34 6.03 -3.32
N ASP A 64 5.49 5.55 -3.79
CA ASP A 64 5.58 4.76 -5.01
C ASP A 64 4.73 3.48 -4.90
N GLN A 65 4.66 2.86 -3.71
CA GLN A 65 3.78 1.72 -3.46
C GLN A 65 2.30 2.09 -3.59
N VAL A 66 1.88 3.24 -3.05
CA VAL A 66 0.48 3.71 -3.11
C VAL A 66 0.10 4.13 -4.52
N ASP A 67 0.97 4.86 -5.22
CA ASP A 67 0.77 5.29 -6.60
C ASP A 67 0.68 4.08 -7.55
N ALA A 68 1.31 2.96 -7.20
CA ALA A 68 1.23 1.69 -7.92
C ALA A 68 0.06 0.78 -7.48
N LEU A 69 -0.74 1.14 -6.47
CA LEU A 69 -1.86 0.30 -6.03
C LEU A 69 -2.96 0.28 -7.11
N PRO A 70 -3.31 -0.90 -7.66
CA PRO A 70 -4.43 -1.01 -8.57
C PRO A 70 -5.75 -0.77 -7.82
N GLY A 71 -6.74 -0.19 -8.51
CA GLY A 71 -8.09 -0.03 -7.95
C GLY A 71 -8.39 1.32 -7.28
N GLY A 72 -7.53 2.33 -7.45
CA GLY A 72 -7.76 3.70 -6.98
C GLY A 72 -8.73 4.54 -7.83
N GLU A 73 -9.12 4.07 -9.01
CA GLU A 73 -9.98 4.82 -9.95
C GLU A 73 -11.46 4.82 -9.57
N MET A 74 -11.87 3.97 -8.61
CA MET A 74 -13.26 3.73 -8.28
C MET A 74 -13.48 3.79 -6.77
N LEU A 75 -14.54 4.48 -6.33
CA LEU A 75 -14.89 4.53 -4.91
C LEU A 75 -15.23 3.13 -4.40
N LEU A 76 -14.94 2.85 -3.12
CA LEU A 76 -15.24 1.55 -2.50
C LEU A 76 -16.73 1.18 -2.62
N LYS A 77 -17.62 2.17 -2.56
CA LYS A 77 -19.06 2.00 -2.74
C LYS A 77 -19.39 1.47 -4.14
N ASP A 78 -18.80 2.05 -5.17
CA ASP A 78 -19.05 1.69 -6.56
C ASP A 78 -18.47 0.30 -6.86
N GLN A 79 -17.30 -0.03 -6.28
CA GLN A 79 -16.73 -1.38 -6.34
C GLN A 79 -17.68 -2.42 -5.71
N GLN A 80 -18.32 -2.07 -4.58
CA GLN A 80 -19.26 -2.96 -3.89
C GLN A 80 -20.52 -3.21 -4.72
N GLU A 81 -21.00 -2.20 -5.45
CA GLU A 81 -22.13 -2.31 -6.38
C GLU A 81 -21.81 -3.23 -7.56
N VAL A 82 -20.64 -3.05 -8.18
CA VAL A 82 -20.17 -3.95 -9.27
C VAL A 82 -20.04 -5.39 -8.77
N ILE A 83 -19.47 -5.60 -7.58
CA ILE A 83 -19.37 -6.93 -6.96
C ILE A 83 -20.75 -7.55 -6.77
N GLN A 84 -21.73 -6.77 -6.31
CA GLN A 84 -23.09 -7.24 -6.07
C GLN A 84 -23.77 -7.65 -7.39
N MET A 85 -23.69 -6.79 -8.42
CA MET A 85 -24.19 -7.10 -9.75
C MET A 85 -23.56 -8.38 -10.32
N LEU A 86 -22.24 -8.53 -10.21
CA LEU A 86 -21.54 -9.72 -10.69
C LEU A 86 -21.94 -11.00 -9.93
N LYS A 87 -22.22 -10.90 -8.63
CA LYS A 87 -22.74 -12.01 -7.82
C LYS A 87 -24.14 -12.42 -8.29
N GLU A 88 -25.01 -11.45 -8.55
CA GLU A 88 -26.38 -11.68 -9.03
C GLU A 88 -26.37 -12.33 -10.42
N MET A 89 -25.59 -11.80 -11.37
CA MET A 89 -25.44 -12.39 -12.70
C MET A 89 -24.89 -13.83 -12.65
N ARG A 90 -23.98 -14.11 -11.72
CA ARG A 90 -23.47 -15.47 -11.50
C ARG A 90 -24.54 -16.39 -10.95
N SER A 91 -25.32 -15.92 -9.99
CA SER A 91 -26.44 -16.67 -9.39
C SER A 91 -27.50 -17.01 -10.44
N GLN A 92 -27.92 -16.02 -11.23
CA GLN A 92 -28.87 -16.19 -12.34
C GLN A 92 -28.36 -17.20 -13.37
N ARG A 93 -27.09 -17.12 -13.77
CA ARG A 93 -26.49 -18.10 -14.69
C ARG A 93 -26.49 -19.53 -14.14
N ARG A 94 -26.26 -19.71 -12.83
CA ARG A 94 -26.33 -21.03 -12.18
C ARG A 94 -27.77 -21.57 -12.10
N GLN A 95 -28.74 -20.70 -11.88
CA GLN A 95 -30.16 -21.09 -11.81
C GLN A 95 -30.75 -21.42 -13.19
N VAL A 96 -30.34 -20.70 -14.24
CA VAL A 96 -30.85 -20.89 -15.61
C VAL A 96 -30.20 -22.08 -16.33
N HIS A 97 -28.97 -22.47 -15.98
CA HIS A 97 -28.27 -23.62 -16.56
C HIS A 97 -27.68 -24.56 -15.48
N PRO A 98 -28.51 -25.35 -14.77
CA PRO A 98 -28.01 -26.31 -13.78
C PRO A 98 -27.25 -27.50 -14.41
N SER A 99 -27.49 -27.81 -15.69
CA SER A 99 -27.04 -29.05 -16.35
C SER A 99 -25.71 -28.95 -17.12
N ARG A 100 -24.98 -27.83 -17.06
CA ARG A 100 -23.71 -27.63 -17.81
C ARG A 100 -22.45 -27.74 -16.95
N LEU A 101 -22.60 -28.19 -15.70
CA LEU A 101 -21.53 -28.34 -14.70
C LEU A 101 -21.56 -29.70 -13.99
N ALA A 102 -22.13 -30.73 -14.62
CA ALA A 102 -21.92 -32.13 -14.25
C ALA A 102 -20.81 -32.74 -15.10
#